data_AF-A0A948YY12-F1
#
_entry.id   AF-A0A948YY12-F1
#
_cell.length_a   1.000
_cell.length_b   1.000
_cell.length_c   1.000
_cell.angle_alpha   90.00
_cell.angle_beta   90.00
_cell.angle_gamma   90.00
#
_symmetry.space_group_name_H-M   'P 1'
#
loop_
_entity.id
_entity.type
_entity.pdbx_description
1 polymer ?
#
loop_
_entity_poly.entity_id
_entity_poly.type
_entity_poly.pdbx_seq_one_letter_code
_entity_poly.pdbx_strand_id
1 'polypeptide(L)'
;MITHRLKMGKKLFSDPALGGAGNAKTCATCHPDGKGLEQAGKNENLAGMINSCIAGALGGKELDTKGEKLESLLLYIKSLEKK
;
A
#
# COMPACT_ATOMS: atom_id res chain seq x y z
N MET A 1 -1.27 19.66 4.26
CA MET A 1 -2.22 18.57 3.97
C MET A 1 -1.54 17.28 3.47
N ILE A 2 -0.40 17.33 2.76
CA ILE A 2 0.34 16.15 2.27
C ILE A 2 0.86 15.22 3.39
N THR A 3 1.27 15.79 4.53
CA THR A 3 1.82 15.03 5.66
C THR A 3 0.82 14.10 6.35
N HIS A 4 -0.48 14.37 6.26
CA HIS A 4 -1.52 13.49 6.82
C HIS A 4 -1.68 12.21 5.99
N ARG A 5 -1.79 12.34 4.67
CA ARG A 5 -1.92 11.21 3.74
C ARG A 5 -0.72 10.26 3.79
N LEU A 6 0.50 10.78 3.88
CA LEU A 6 1.72 9.94 4.04
C LEU A 6 1.68 9.11 5.34
N LYS A 7 1.28 9.71 6.46
CA LYS A 7 1.13 8.99 7.74
C LYS A 7 0.05 7.92 7.65
N MET A 8 -1.07 8.22 6.99
CA MET A 8 -2.12 7.22 6.76
C MET A 8 -1.62 6.07 5.89
N GLY A 9 -0.94 6.36 4.78
CA GLY A 9 -0.37 5.33 3.91
C GLY A 9 0.60 4.41 4.65
N LYS A 10 1.50 4.97 5.47
CA LYS A 10 2.40 4.20 6.33
C LYS A 10 1.65 3.31 7.33
N LYS A 11 0.57 3.82 7.93
CA LYS A 11 -0.28 3.04 8.85
C LYS A 11 -0.97 1.88 8.12
N LEU A 12 -1.60 2.15 6.98
CA LEU A 12 -2.29 1.14 6.17
C LEU A 12 -1.33 0.07 5.65
N PHE A 13 -0.08 0.43 5.31
CA PHE A 13 0.95 -0.50 4.87
C PHE A 13 1.27 -1.61 5.91
N SER A 14 1.01 -1.33 7.19
CA SER A 14 1.21 -2.26 8.29
C SER A 14 -0.11 -2.72 8.95
N ASP A 15 -1.25 -2.45 8.32
CA ASP A 15 -2.57 -2.77 8.86
C ASP A 15 -3.01 -4.19 8.44
N PRO A 16 -3.12 -5.15 9.37
CA PRO A 16 -3.58 -6.51 9.06
C PRO A 16 -5.08 -6.57 8.72
N ALA A 17 -5.85 -5.51 8.97
CA ALA A 17 -7.26 -5.43 8.61
C ALA A 17 -7.51 -4.69 7.27
N LEU A 18 -6.45 -4.36 6.51
CA LEU A 18 -6.57 -3.62 5.26
C LEU A 18 -7.49 -4.35 4.27
N GLY A 19 -8.51 -3.63 3.75
CA GLY A 19 -9.50 -4.21 2.85
C GLY A 19 -10.39 -5.28 3.50
N GLY A 20 -10.38 -5.42 4.83
CA GLY A 20 -11.04 -6.53 5.52
C GLY A 20 -10.30 -7.86 5.37
N ALA A 21 -8.96 -7.81 5.24
CA ALA A 21 -8.09 -8.97 5.15
C ALA A 21 -8.37 -9.98 6.28
N GLY A 22 -8.43 -11.26 5.91
CA GLY A 22 -8.74 -12.37 6.81
C GLY A 22 -7.52 -13.03 7.45
N ASN A 23 -6.31 -12.53 7.19
CA ASN A 23 -5.07 -13.08 7.71
C ASN A 23 -4.16 -12.00 8.31
N ALA A 24 -3.10 -12.41 9.01
CA ALA A 24 -2.20 -11.48 9.70
C ALA A 24 -1.10 -10.87 8.82
N LYS A 25 -1.08 -11.16 7.51
CA LYS A 25 -0.09 -10.58 6.59
C LYS A 25 -0.39 -9.11 6.39
N THR A 26 0.67 -8.33 6.18
CA THR A 26 0.60 -6.92 5.81
C THR A 26 1.61 -6.66 4.70
N CYS A 27 1.57 -5.49 4.07
CA CYS A 27 2.60 -5.12 3.11
C CYS A 27 3.99 -5.17 3.76
N ALA A 28 4.11 -4.71 5.02
CA ALA A 28 5.34 -4.75 5.79
C ALA A 28 5.87 -6.17 6.08
N THR A 29 5.01 -7.19 6.11
CA THR A 29 5.47 -8.58 6.30
C THR A 29 6.29 -9.10 5.12
N CYS A 30 5.97 -8.68 3.88
CA CYS A 30 6.69 -9.07 2.67
C CYS A 30 7.73 -8.03 2.24
N HIS A 31 7.44 -6.75 2.49
CA HIS A 31 8.26 -5.61 2.14
C HIS A 31 8.67 -4.83 3.41
N PRO A 32 9.52 -5.43 4.28
CA PRO A 32 9.97 -4.77 5.51
C PRO A 32 10.67 -3.46 5.16
N ASP A 33 10.25 -2.37 5.80
CA ASP A 33 10.72 -1.00 5.52
C ASP A 33 10.67 -0.60 4.03
N GLY A 34 9.76 -1.21 3.26
CA GLY A 34 9.63 -0.93 1.83
C GLY A 34 10.62 -1.67 0.93
N LYS A 35 11.40 -2.62 1.46
CA LYS A 35 12.38 -3.39 0.69
C LYS A 35 11.73 -4.07 -0.52
N GLY A 36 12.32 -3.88 -1.70
CA GLY A 36 11.82 -4.39 -2.98
C GLY A 36 10.78 -3.49 -3.66
N LEU A 37 10.42 -2.35 -3.06
CA LEU A 37 9.48 -1.37 -3.63
C LEU A 37 10.15 -0.07 -4.09
N GLU A 38 11.49 -0.01 -4.07
CA GLU A 38 12.24 1.23 -4.37
C GLU A 38 12.00 1.81 -5.77
N GLN A 39 11.47 1.01 -6.70
CA GLN A 39 11.11 1.44 -8.05
C GLN A 39 9.61 1.37 -8.33
N ALA A 40 8.80 0.90 -7.37
CA ALA A 40 7.38 0.66 -7.55
C ALA A 40 6.61 1.97 -7.82
N GLY A 41 7.06 3.09 -7.26
CA GLY A 41 6.46 4.41 -7.46
C GLY A 41 6.44 4.89 -8.93
N LYS A 42 7.34 4.38 -9.77
CA LYS A 42 7.46 4.69 -11.20
C LYS A 42 6.52 3.88 -12.08
N ASN A 43 5.86 2.86 -11.53
CA ASN A 43 4.96 2.01 -12.29
C ASN A 43 3.60 2.70 -12.49
N GLU A 44 3.19 2.87 -13.75
CA GLU A 44 1.90 3.50 -14.10
C GLU A 44 0.69 2.74 -13.53
N ASN A 45 0.82 1.42 -13.35
CA ASN A 45 -0.22 0.55 -12.78
C ASN A 45 -0.01 0.25 -11.29
N LEU A 46 0.69 1.10 -10.54
CA LEU A 46 0.93 0.88 -9.11
C LEU A 46 -0.38 0.69 -8.31
N ALA A 47 -1.44 1.41 -8.67
CA ALA A 47 -2.75 1.26 -8.04
C ALA A 47 -3.32 -0.16 -8.18
N GLY A 48 -3.24 -0.73 -9.39
CA GLY A 48 -3.65 -2.11 -9.65
C GLY A 48 -2.78 -3.12 -8.92
N MET A 49 -1.46 -2.90 -8.86
CA MET A 49 -0.56 -3.77 -8.10
C MET A 49 -0.89 -3.80 -6.61
N ILE A 50 -1.16 -2.64 -6.01
CA ILE A 50 -1.58 -2.54 -4.60
C ILE A 50 -2.86 -3.35 -4.37
N ASN A 51 -3.88 -3.17 -5.21
CA ASN A 51 -5.14 -3.91 -5.08
C ASN A 51 -4.96 -5.42 -5.28
N SER A 52 -4.14 -5.85 -6.24
CA SER A 52 -3.78 -7.27 -6.42
C SER A 52 -3.08 -7.86 -5.20
N CYS A 53 -2.19 -7.11 -4.54
CA CYS A 53 -1.56 -7.54 -3.29
C CYS A 53 -2.58 -7.66 -2.15
N ILE A 54 -3.51 -6.71 -2.02
CA ILE A 54 -4.56 -6.75 -1.01
C ILE A 54 -5.48 -7.95 -1.23
N ALA A 55 -5.97 -8.15 -2.45
CA ALA A 55 -6.88 -9.25 -2.78
C ALA A 55 -6.22 -10.63 -2.69
N GLY A 56 -4.99 -10.76 -3.20
CA GLY A 56 -4.27 -12.03 -3.23
C GLY A 56 -3.57 -12.35 -1.91
N ALA A 57 -2.50 -11.60 -1.59
CA ALA A 57 -1.61 -11.94 -0.49
C ALA A 57 -2.24 -11.68 0.88
N LEU A 58 -3.00 -10.59 1.03
CA LEU A 58 -3.66 -10.24 2.29
C LEU A 58 -5.05 -10.91 2.43
N GLY A 59 -5.62 -11.40 1.33
CA GLY A 59 -6.98 -11.96 1.33
C GLY A 59 -8.05 -10.93 1.70
N GLY A 60 -7.80 -9.65 1.41
CA GLY A 60 -8.76 -8.56 1.59
C GLY A 60 -9.57 -8.28 0.33
N LYS A 61 -10.41 -7.24 0.38
CA LYS A 61 -11.09 -6.68 -0.79
C LYS A 61 -10.27 -5.52 -1.36
N GLU A 62 -10.31 -5.38 -2.67
CA GLU A 62 -9.75 -4.23 -3.35
C GLU A 62 -10.30 -2.91 -2.78
N LEU A 63 -9.45 -1.90 -2.76
CA LEU A 63 -9.84 -0.55 -2.36
C LEU A 63 -10.43 0.20 -3.56
N ASP A 64 -11.32 1.15 -3.27
CA ASP A 64 -11.82 2.09 -4.27
C ASP A 64 -10.65 2.84 -4.93
N THR A 65 -10.62 2.82 -6.27
CA THR A 65 -9.56 3.42 -7.09
C THR A 65 -9.51 4.94 -6.96
N LYS A 66 -10.61 5.57 -6.53
CA LYS A 66 -10.71 7.00 -6.24
C LYS A 66 -10.73 7.30 -4.74
N GLY A 67 -10.57 6.28 -3.91
CA GLY A 67 -10.68 6.36 -2.46
C GLY A 67 -9.40 6.85 -1.77
N GLU A 68 -9.60 7.49 -0.62
CA GLU A 68 -8.53 8.08 0.19
C GLU A 68 -7.45 7.08 0.63
N LYS A 69 -7.87 5.84 0.92
CA LYS A 69 -6.97 4.78 1.40
C LYS A 69 -5.96 4.38 0.32
N LEU A 70 -6.43 4.17 -0.90
CA LEU A 70 -5.55 3.82 -2.02
C LEU A 70 -4.64 4.99 -2.39
N GLU A 71 -5.18 6.22 -2.44
CA GLU A 71 -4.39 7.44 -2.65
C GLU A 71 -3.24 7.55 -1.63
N SER A 72 -3.52 7.28 -0.36
CA SER A 72 -2.51 7.35 0.70
C SER A 72 -1.44 6.27 0.59
N LEU A 73 -1.81 5.04 0.21
CA LEU A 73 -0.86 3.97 -0.07
C LEU A 73 0.03 4.30 -1.27
N LEU A 74 -0.53 4.85 -2.34
CA LEU A 74 0.22 5.32 -3.50
C LEU A 74 1.27 6.38 -3.10
N LEU A 75 0.85 7.39 -2.34
CA LEU A 75 1.75 8.44 -1.86
C LEU A 75 2.86 7.88 -0.97
N TYR A 76 2.52 6.96 -0.07
CA TYR A 76 3.52 6.33 0.79
C TYR A 76 4.52 5.50 -0.02
N ILE A 77 4.07 4.63 -0.92
CA ILE A 77 4.98 3.79 -1.73
C ILE A 77 5.87 4.65 -2.64
N LYS A 78 5.33 5.71 -3.24
CA LYS A 78 6.13 6.68 -4.01
C LYS A 78 7.18 7.39 -3.14
N SER A 79 6.91 7.61 -1.86
CA SER A 79 7.89 8.19 -0.94
C SER A 79 9.05 7.25 -0.58
N LEU A 80 8.93 5.95 -0.87
CA LEU A 80 9.98 4.95 -0.66
C LEU A 80 11.00 4.90 -1.81
N GLU A 81 10.76 5.62 -2.91
CA GLU A 81 11.71 5.70 -4.00
C GLU A 81 13.06 6.22 -3.49
N LYS A 82 14.12 5.44 -3.74
CA LYS A 82 15.49 5.93 -3.55
C LYS A 82 15.82 6.85 -4.73
N LYS A 83 16.39 8.02 -4.42
CA LYS A 83 16.97 8.91 -5.42
C LYS A 83 18.16 8.26 -6.11
#